data_AF-A0A968X816-F1
#
_entry.id   AF-A0A968X816-F1
#
_cell.length_a   1.000
_cell.length_b   1.000
_cell.length_c   1.000
_cell.angle_alpha   90.00
_cell.angle_beta   90.00
_cell.angle_gamma   90.00
#
_symmetry.space_group_name_H-M   'P 1'
#
loop_
_entity.id
_entity.type
_entity.pdbx_description
1 polymer ?
#
loop_
_entity_poly.entity_id
_entity_poly.type
_entity_poly.pdbx_seq_one_letter_code
_entity_poly.pdbx_strand_id
1 'polypeptide(L)'
;MALLISWVLLTRHYHPTLLIAVLSTTVLVSASALVVYINKQVLYTQFVRHRSWSRYAISLIVLLAVLDLVAVLSIQGIYDVLWGTDPKRFGFWFNFGSDGFIIALHLIGAVSVEWIIKQLHRSKL
;
A
#
# COMPACT_ATOMS: atom_id res chain seq x y z
N MET A 1 20.52 6.96 5.96
CA MET A 1 21.27 7.23 4.71
C MET A 1 21.13 6.09 3.70
N ALA A 2 21.47 4.84 4.01
CA ALA A 2 21.39 3.72 3.05
C ALA A 2 20.00 3.53 2.41
N LEU A 3 18.92 3.54 3.20
CA LEU A 3 17.54 3.40 2.68
C LEU A 3 17.17 4.49 1.65
N LEU A 4 17.53 5.74 1.91
CA LEU A 4 17.26 6.85 1.00
C LEU A 4 18.03 6.69 -0.31
N ILE A 5 19.32 6.32 -0.22
CA ILE A 5 20.18 6.10 -1.40
C ILE A 5 19.65 4.93 -2.24
N SER A 6 19.32 3.81 -1.60
CA SER A 6 18.72 2.66 -2.27
C SER A 6 17.39 3.01 -2.93
N TRP A 7 16.53 3.78 -2.24
CA TRP A 7 15.25 4.23 -2.80
C TRP A 7 15.44 5.10 -4.04
N VAL A 8 16.34 6.08 -4.02
CA VAL A 8 16.64 6.94 -5.20
C VAL A 8 17.16 6.10 -6.37
N LEU A 9 18.07 5.16 -6.11
CA LEU A 9 18.66 4.31 -7.15
C LEU A 9 17.64 3.35 -7.79
N LEU A 10 16.66 2.90 -7.02
CA LEU A 10 15.57 2.05 -7.52
C LEU A 10 14.55 2.90 -8.31
N THR A 11 14.10 4.02 -7.76
CA THR A 11 13.00 4.81 -8.32
C THR A 11 13.36 5.56 -9.61
N ARG A 12 14.63 5.91 -9.81
CA ARG A 12 15.10 6.57 -11.06
C ARG A 12 14.84 5.75 -12.33
N HIS A 13 14.67 4.43 -12.21
CA HIS A 13 14.37 3.56 -13.36
C HIS A 13 12.88 3.53 -13.69
N TYR A 14 12.01 3.97 -12.77
CA TYR A 14 10.55 3.89 -12.89
C TYR A 14 9.91 5.26 -13.10
N HIS A 15 10.52 6.34 -12.60
CA HIS A 15 9.99 7.70 -12.71
C HIS A 15 10.95 8.62 -13.49
N PRO A 16 10.41 9.49 -14.37
CA PRO A 16 11.24 10.37 -15.20
C PRO A 16 11.91 11.51 -14.39
N THR A 17 11.32 11.89 -13.25
CA THR A 17 11.86 12.93 -12.37
C THR A 17 11.79 12.50 -10.91
N LEU A 18 12.71 13.04 -10.09
CA LEU A 18 12.71 12.81 -8.65
C LEU A 18 11.41 13.27 -7.98
N LEU A 19 10.83 14.39 -8.45
CA LEU A 19 9.57 14.91 -7.92
C LEU A 19 8.42 13.90 -8.10
N ILE A 20 8.27 13.35 -9.31
CA ILE A 20 7.24 12.33 -9.59
C ILE A 20 7.48 11.08 -8.76
N ALA A 21 8.73 10.66 -8.55
CA ALA A 21 9.07 9.54 -7.69
C ALA A 21 8.63 9.76 -6.23
N VAL A 22 8.92 10.95 -5.68
CA VAL A 22 8.54 11.30 -4.31
C VAL A 22 7.01 11.33 -4.17
N LEU A 23 6.31 11.98 -5.10
CA LEU A 23 4.85 12.07 -5.06
C LEU A 23 4.18 10.70 -5.19
N SER A 24 4.63 9.89 -6.15
CA SER A 24 4.09 8.53 -6.35
C SER A 24 4.32 7.64 -5.13
N THR A 25 5.53 7.70 -4.55
CA THR A 25 5.84 6.98 -3.31
C THR A 25 4.97 7.47 -2.15
N THR A 26 4.74 8.78 -2.04
CA THR A 26 3.90 9.37 -0.98
C THR A 26 2.47 8.84 -1.08
N VAL A 27 1.91 8.76 -2.29
CA VAL A 27 0.58 8.18 -2.53
C VAL A 27 0.55 6.72 -2.08
N LEU A 28 1.52 5.90 -2.52
CA LEU A 28 1.55 4.47 -2.23
C LEU A 28 1.74 4.17 -0.73
N VAL A 29 2.62 4.91 -0.07
CA VAL A 29 2.84 4.81 1.39
C VAL A 29 1.58 5.25 2.15
N SER A 30 0.90 6.30 1.70
CA SER A 30 -0.34 6.76 2.32
C SER A 30 -1.47 5.74 2.17
N ALA A 31 -1.64 5.16 0.99
CA ALA A 31 -2.60 4.09 0.75
C ALA A 31 -2.30 2.86 1.62
N SER A 32 -1.03 2.47 1.72
CA SER A 32 -0.56 1.38 2.58
C SER A 32 -0.87 1.64 4.06
N ALA A 33 -0.57 2.84 4.56
CA ALA A 33 -0.88 3.23 5.93
C ALA A 33 -2.39 3.24 6.20
N LEU A 34 -3.19 3.69 5.23
CA LEU A 34 -4.64 3.74 5.35
C LEU A 34 -5.26 2.34 5.37
N VAL A 35 -4.77 1.40 4.55
CA VAL A 35 -5.18 -0.02 4.62
C VAL A 35 -4.90 -0.61 5.99
N VAL A 36 -3.69 -0.40 6.53
CA VAL A 36 -3.32 -0.90 7.87
C VAL A 36 -4.23 -0.30 8.94
N TYR A 37 -4.47 1.02 8.88
CA TYR A 37 -5.32 1.74 9.82
C TYR A 37 -6.76 1.21 9.80
N ILE A 38 -7.39 1.17 8.62
CA ILE A 38 -8.78 0.71 8.47
C ILE A 38 -8.90 -0.77 8.85
N ASN A 39 -7.94 -1.60 8.43
CA ASN A 39 -7.92 -3.00 8.81
C ASN A 39 -7.93 -3.16 10.34
N LYS A 40 -7.05 -2.45 11.04
CA LYS A 40 -6.92 -2.56 12.49
C LYS A 40 -8.11 -1.98 13.25
N GLN A 41 -8.58 -0.79 12.86
CA GLN A 41 -9.58 -0.05 13.62
C GLN A 41 -11.01 -0.46 13.28
N VAL A 42 -11.26 -0.92 12.06
CA VAL A 42 -12.62 -1.19 11.55
C VAL A 42 -12.79 -2.68 11.24
N LEU A 43 -12.02 -3.23 10.30
CA LEU A 43 -12.32 -4.58 9.79
C LEU A 43 -12.04 -5.66 10.84
N TYR A 44 -10.87 -5.62 11.48
CA TYR A 44 -10.48 -6.60 12.48
C TYR A 44 -11.41 -6.54 13.69
N THR A 45 -11.67 -5.35 14.23
CA THR A 45 -12.53 -5.16 15.40
C THR A 45 -13.97 -5.61 15.14
N GLN A 46 -14.54 -5.29 13.97
CA GLN A 46 -15.91 -5.66 13.64
C GLN A 46 -16.03 -7.16 13.35
N PHE A 47 -15.25 -7.69 12.41
CA PHE A 47 -15.52 -9.03 11.88
C PHE A 47 -14.94 -10.16 12.73
N VAL A 48 -13.82 -9.94 13.41
CA VAL A 48 -13.23 -10.95 14.31
C VAL A 48 -14.09 -11.11 15.56
N ARG A 49 -14.68 -10.03 16.09
CA ARG A 49 -15.62 -10.10 17.22
C ARG A 49 -16.85 -10.96 16.92
N HIS A 50 -17.35 -10.88 15.69
CA HIS A 50 -18.50 -11.68 15.23
C HIS A 50 -18.11 -13.02 14.58
N ARG A 51 -16.83 -13.45 14.68
CA ARG A 51 -16.29 -14.69 14.08
C ARG A 51 -16.59 -14.88 12.58
N SER A 52 -16.77 -13.79 11.84
CA SER A 52 -17.21 -13.82 10.45
C SER A 52 -16.04 -13.67 9.47
N TRP A 53 -15.17 -14.68 9.44
CA TRP A 53 -13.91 -14.67 8.69
C TRP A 53 -14.07 -14.47 7.18
N SER A 54 -15.11 -15.04 6.56
CA SER A 54 -15.37 -14.85 5.13
C SER A 54 -15.71 -13.38 4.81
N ARG A 55 -16.49 -12.72 5.66
CA ARG A 55 -16.83 -11.30 5.50
C ARG A 55 -15.61 -10.43 5.70
N TYR A 56 -14.79 -10.72 6.71
CA TYR A 56 -13.50 -10.06 6.90
C TYR A 56 -12.62 -10.15 5.65
N ALA A 57 -12.44 -11.36 5.09
CA ALA A 57 -11.61 -11.57 3.91
C ALA A 57 -12.13 -10.79 2.70
N ILE A 58 -13.44 -10.86 2.43
CA ILE A 58 -14.07 -10.12 1.32
C ILE A 58 -13.90 -8.61 1.53
N SER A 59 -14.20 -8.08 2.71
CA SER A 59 -14.06 -6.66 3.00
C SER A 59 -12.60 -6.19 2.90
N LEU A 60 -11.64 -7.03 3.28
CA LEU A 60 -10.22 -6.72 3.15
C LEU A 60 -9.78 -6.66 1.68
N ILE A 61 -10.21 -7.62 0.86
CA ILE A 61 -9.94 -7.63 -0.58
C ILE A 61 -10.54 -6.38 -1.24
N VAL A 62 -11.79 -6.05 -0.91
CA VAL A 62 -12.46 -4.85 -1.42
C VAL A 62 -11.72 -3.58 -0.99
N LEU A 63 -11.31 -3.48 0.27
CA LEU A 63 -10.54 -2.34 0.77
C LEU A 63 -9.22 -2.17 0.02
N LEU A 64 -8.48 -3.27 -0.16
CA LEU A 64 -7.22 -3.27 -0.93
C LEU A 64 -7.47 -2.79 -2.35
N ALA A 65 -8.43 -3.38 -3.06
CA ALA A 65 -8.74 -3.02 -4.44
C ALA A 65 -9.18 -1.57 -4.59
N VAL A 66 -9.98 -1.04 -3.66
CA VAL A 66 -10.43 0.36 -3.69
C VAL A 66 -9.25 1.31 -3.46
N LEU A 67 -8.43 1.07 -2.44
CA LEU A 67 -7.31 1.98 -2.13
C LEU A 67 -6.20 1.92 -3.17
N ASP A 68 -5.97 0.75 -3.76
CA ASP A 68 -5.09 0.58 -4.90
C ASP A 68 -5.61 1.34 -6.13
N LEU A 69 -6.91 1.23 -6.44
CA LEU A 69 -7.53 1.98 -7.55
C LEU A 69 -7.34 3.49 -7.37
N VAL A 70 -7.59 3.98 -6.16
CA VAL A 70 -7.39 5.40 -5.81
C VAL A 70 -5.92 5.79 -5.95
N ALA A 71 -4.98 4.94 -5.52
CA ALA A 71 -3.55 5.19 -5.63
C ALA A 71 -3.11 5.29 -7.10
N VAL A 72 -3.47 4.31 -7.93
CA VAL A 72 -3.13 4.28 -9.36
C VAL A 72 -3.69 5.51 -10.08
N LEU A 73 -4.96 5.86 -9.86
CA LEU A 73 -5.57 7.04 -10.48
C LEU A 73 -4.88 8.33 -10.02
N SER A 74 -4.49 8.42 -8.75
CA SER A 74 -3.77 9.59 -8.23
C SER A 74 -2.39 9.72 -8.86
N ILE A 75 -1.65 8.61 -8.99
CA ILE A 75 -0.33 8.57 -9.64
C ILE A 75 -0.46 8.95 -11.11
N GLN A 76 -1.44 8.41 -11.83
CA GLN A 76 -1.68 8.79 -13.22
C GLN A 76 -2.01 10.28 -13.36
N GLY A 77 -2.84 10.82 -12.48
CA GLY A 77 -3.12 12.26 -12.45
C GLY A 77 -1.86 13.11 -12.22
N ILE A 78 -0.95 12.67 -11.34
CA ILE A 78 0.34 13.34 -11.13
C ILE A 78 1.18 13.33 -12.41
N TYR A 79 1.24 12.20 -13.11
CA TYR A 79 1.95 12.09 -14.39
C TYR A 79 1.36 13.02 -15.46
N ASP A 80 0.03 12.96 -15.64
CA ASP A 80 -0.68 13.77 -16.62
C ASP A 80 -0.43 15.27 -16.43
N VAL A 81 -0.30 15.74 -15.17
CA VAL A 81 -0.04 17.16 -14.84
C VAL A 81 1.44 17.54 -14.96
N LEU A 82 2.37 16.70 -14.48
CA LEU A 82 3.78 17.08 -14.31
C LEU A 82 4.70 16.67 -15.47
N TRP A 83 4.27 15.74 -16.31
CA TRP A 83 5.09 15.20 -17.42
C TRP A 83 4.30 15.10 -18.73
N GLY A 84 2.97 14.97 -18.65
CA GLY A 84 2.09 14.63 -19.77
C GLY A 84 1.59 13.19 -19.65
N THR A 85 0.69 12.79 -20.55
CA THR A 85 0.09 11.45 -20.49
C THR A 85 1.15 10.37 -20.44
N ASP A 86 1.08 9.51 -19.43
CA ASP A 86 1.98 8.37 -19.29
C ASP A 86 1.97 7.56 -20.61
N PRO A 87 3.12 7.42 -21.31
CA PRO A 87 3.20 6.64 -22.54
C PRO A 87 2.79 5.18 -22.34
N LYS A 88 2.73 4.70 -21.10
CA LYS A 88 2.22 3.38 -20.71
C LYS A 88 0.78 3.43 -20.20
N ARG A 89 -0.14 4.18 -20.80
CA ARG A 89 -1.59 4.09 -20.50
C ARG A 89 -2.15 2.66 -20.55
N PHE A 90 -1.54 1.75 -21.33
CA PHE A 90 -1.86 0.31 -21.36
C PHE A 90 -1.31 -0.50 -20.16
N GLY A 91 -0.51 0.11 -19.28
CA GLY A 91 0.03 -0.45 -18.05
C GLY A 91 -0.87 -0.28 -16.83
N PHE A 92 -2.08 0.28 -16.96
CA PHE A 92 -3.00 0.49 -15.83
C PHE A 92 -3.21 -0.78 -15.00
N TRP A 93 -3.54 -1.90 -15.64
CA TRP A 93 -3.77 -3.17 -14.95
C TRP A 93 -2.51 -3.74 -14.31
N PHE A 94 -1.34 -3.49 -14.92
CA PHE A 94 -0.07 -3.87 -14.34
C PHE A 94 0.22 -3.04 -13.08
N ASN A 95 0.04 -1.71 -13.15
CA ASN A 95 0.24 -0.81 -12.03
C ASN A 95 -0.72 -1.13 -10.89
N PHE A 96 -1.99 -1.36 -11.18
CA PHE A 96 -2.97 -1.83 -10.21
C PHE A 96 -2.50 -3.14 -9.55
N GLY A 97 -2.16 -4.15 -10.34
CA GLY A 97 -1.63 -5.41 -9.79
C GLY A 97 -0.37 -5.23 -8.92
N SER A 98 0.60 -4.42 -9.36
CA SER A 98 1.85 -4.23 -8.64
C SER A 98 1.72 -3.34 -7.41
N ASP A 99 0.96 -2.26 -7.50
CA ASP A 99 0.76 -1.30 -6.41
C ASP A 99 -0.11 -1.94 -5.32
N GLY A 100 -1.18 -2.63 -5.70
CA GLY A 100 -2.01 -3.44 -4.81
C GLY A 100 -1.21 -4.53 -4.09
N PHE A 101 -0.27 -5.18 -4.78
CA PHE A 101 0.65 -6.13 -4.14
C PHE A 101 1.58 -5.46 -3.12
N ILE A 102 2.15 -4.30 -3.43
CA ILE A 102 2.98 -3.54 -2.49
C ILE A 102 2.18 -3.12 -1.25
N ILE A 103 0.95 -2.63 -1.44
CA ILE A 103 0.04 -2.26 -0.35
C ILE A 103 -0.27 -3.48 0.53
N ALA A 104 -0.54 -4.64 -0.07
CA ALA A 104 -0.79 -5.89 0.66
C ALA A 104 0.44 -6.34 1.45
N LEU A 105 1.65 -6.22 0.91
CA LEU A 105 2.89 -6.51 1.65
C LEU A 105 3.05 -5.64 2.89
N HIS A 106 2.72 -4.35 2.80
CA HIS A 106 2.77 -3.45 3.97
C HIS A 106 1.78 -3.90 5.05
N LEU A 107 0.58 -4.31 4.65
CA LEU A 107 -0.40 -4.85 5.58
C LEU A 107 0.11 -6.13 6.27
N ILE A 108 0.63 -7.09 5.50
CA ILE A 108 1.20 -8.34 6.04
C ILE A 108 2.36 -8.04 6.98
N GLY A 109 3.25 -7.13 6.60
CA GLY A 109 4.37 -6.69 7.42
C GLY A 109 3.92 -6.09 8.75
N ALA A 110 2.95 -5.15 8.71
CA ALA A 110 2.40 -4.52 9.90
C ALA A 110 1.75 -5.54 10.86
N VAL A 111 0.94 -6.45 10.33
CA VAL A 111 0.30 -7.51 11.12
C VAL A 111 1.34 -8.45 11.74
N SER A 112 2.38 -8.82 10.98
CA SER A 112 3.46 -9.70 11.44
C SER A 112 4.27 -9.06 12.56
N VAL A 113 4.64 -7.78 12.42
CA VAL A 113 5.35 -7.03 13.47
C VAL A 113 4.50 -6.95 14.74
N GLU A 114 3.21 -6.62 14.61
CA GLU A 114 2.32 -6.59 15.77
C GLU A 114 2.22 -7.95 16.47
N TRP A 115 2.17 -9.04 15.71
CA TRP A 115 2.16 -10.40 16.26
C TRP A 115 3.47 -10.73 17.00
N ILE A 116 4.64 -10.44 16.41
CA ILE A 116 5.96 -10.66 17.04
C ILE A 116 6.04 -9.89 18.36
N ILE A 117 5.66 -8.61 18.37
CA ILE A 117 5.66 -7.77 19.57
C ILE A 117 4.81 -8.40 20.67
N LYS A 118 3.61 -8.89 20.35
CA LYS A 118 2.73 -9.56 21.32
C LYS A 118 3.36 -10.84 21.90
N GLN A 119 4.05 -11.63 21.08
CA GLN A 119 4.73 -12.84 21.56
C GLN A 119 5.89 -12.50 22.52
N LEU A 120 6.71 -11.51 22.17
CA LEU A 120 7.84 -11.07 23.01
C LEU A 120 7.39 -10.51 24.36
N HIS A 121 6.22 -9.89 24.44
CA HIS A 121 5.66 -9.44 25.72
C HIS A 121 5.14 -10.61 26.57
N ARG A 122 4.54 -11.63 25.94
CA ARG A 122 4.05 -12.82 26.64
C ARG A 122 5.17 -13.67 27.22
N SER A 123 6.33 -13.73 26.56
CA SER A 123 7.48 -14.52 27.01
C SER A 123 8.27 -13.88 28.16
N LYS A 124 7.99 -12.62 28.51
CA LYS A 124 8.65 -11.88 29.61
C LYS A 124 7.87 -11.92 30.92
N LEU A 125 6.67 -12.51 30.93
CA LEU A 125 5.80 -12.77 32.08
C LEU A 125 5.83 -14.25 32.40
#